data_AF-A0A535TKK3-F1
#
_entry.id   AF-A0A535TKK3-F1
#
_cell.length_a   1.000
_cell.length_b   1.000
_cell.length_c   1.000
_cell.angle_alpha   90.00
_cell.angle_beta   90.00
_cell.angle_gamma   90.00
#
_symmetry.space_group_name_H-M   'P 1'
#
loop_
_entity.id
_entity.type
_entity.pdbx_description
1 polymer ?
#
loop_
_entity_poly.entity_id
_entity_poly.type
_entity_poly.pdbx_seq_one_letter_code
_entity_poly.pdbx_strand_id
1 'polypeptide(L)'
;MSHYADRFSAETYAKDEPVGAGVSSEVPDGTSTHSLWIPERIFDRMLFLAKAYELHVLPALDPYGKNELTPLQAETLIDELAFVGDIVKDDLLASYMRQLVELAERCARSPRDERLLIEGA
;
A
#
# COMPACT_ATOMS: atom_id res chain seq x y z
N MET A 1 -7.95 -1.73 29.61
CA MET A 1 -7.50 -1.85 28.22
C MET A 1 -8.61 -2.49 27.41
N SER A 2 -8.88 -1.99 26.21
CA SER A 2 -9.84 -2.63 25.29
C SER A 2 -9.28 -3.95 24.78
N HIS A 3 -10.14 -4.94 24.53
CA HIS A 3 -9.78 -6.22 23.89
C HIS A 3 -9.21 -6.07 22.47
N TYR A 4 -9.22 -4.86 21.90
CA TYR A 4 -8.76 -4.55 20.56
C TYR A 4 -7.49 -3.70 20.52
N ALA A 5 -6.88 -3.40 21.68
CA ALA A 5 -5.70 -2.53 21.75
C ALA A 5 -4.47 -3.12 21.04
N ASP A 6 -4.38 -4.45 20.98
CA ASP A 6 -3.37 -5.20 20.24
C ASP A 6 -3.39 -4.92 18.73
N ARG A 7 -4.53 -4.45 18.18
CA ARG A 7 -4.68 -4.17 16.74
C ARG A 7 -3.84 -3.01 16.21
N PHE A 8 -3.20 -2.26 17.10
CA PHE A 8 -2.26 -1.18 16.79
C PHE A 8 -0.80 -1.60 16.97
N SER A 9 -0.55 -2.87 17.37
CA SER A 9 0.80 -3.44 17.48
C SER A 9 1.17 -4.20 16.23
N ALA A 10 2.40 -3.98 15.72
CA ALA A 10 2.93 -4.72 14.58
C ALA A 10 3.03 -6.24 14.84
N GLU A 11 3.30 -6.64 16.10
CA GLU A 11 3.45 -8.05 16.49
C GLU A 11 2.19 -8.88 16.20
N THR A 12 1.01 -8.25 16.27
CA THR A 12 -0.29 -8.87 15.97
C THR A 12 -0.39 -9.36 14.52
N TYR A 13 0.41 -8.78 13.61
CA TYR A 13 0.39 -9.02 12.17
C TYR A 13 1.64 -9.73 11.66
N ALA A 14 2.56 -10.14 12.55
CA ALA A 14 3.86 -10.71 12.18
C ALA A 14 3.78 -12.05 11.42
N LYS A 15 2.61 -12.68 11.36
CA LYS A 15 2.35 -13.96 10.68
C LYS A 15 1.38 -13.83 9.51
N ASP A 16 0.98 -12.61 9.17
CA ASP A 16 0.13 -12.39 8.01
C ASP A 16 0.92 -12.65 6.74
N GLU A 17 0.25 -13.16 5.71
CA GLU A 17 0.82 -13.11 4.37
C GLU A 17 1.06 -11.63 3.99
N PRO A 18 2.21 -11.29 3.40
CA PRO A 18 2.50 -9.89 3.09
C PRO A 18 2.04 -9.52 1.67
N VAL A 19 1.63 -8.27 1.50
CA VAL A 19 1.49 -7.59 0.20
C VAL A 19 2.80 -6.87 -0.08
N GLY A 20 3.46 -7.24 -1.18
CA GLY A 20 4.68 -6.62 -1.66
C GLY A 20 4.38 -5.36 -2.46
N ALA A 21 5.18 -4.31 -2.27
CA ALA A 21 5.13 -3.11 -3.10
C ALA A 21 6.54 -2.68 -3.53
N GLY A 22 6.68 -2.25 -4.78
CA GLY A 22 7.96 -1.85 -5.35
C GLY A 22 7.82 -1.16 -6.70
N VAL A 23 8.87 -0.47 -7.11
CA VAL A 23 8.93 0.18 -8.42
C VAL A 23 9.51 -0.82 -9.43
N SER A 24 8.95 -0.91 -10.64
CA SER A 24 9.30 -1.95 -11.62
C SER A 24 10.77 -1.96 -12.05
N SER A 25 11.49 -0.85 -11.93
CA SER A 25 12.94 -0.78 -12.17
C SER A 25 13.77 -1.46 -11.07
N GLU A 26 13.19 -1.67 -9.89
CA GLU A 26 13.84 -2.26 -8.71
C GLU A 26 13.40 -3.69 -8.44
N VAL A 27 12.32 -4.14 -9.07
CA VAL A 27 11.79 -5.49 -8.95
C VAL A 27 12.22 -6.26 -10.21
N PRO A 28 13.27 -7.10 -10.15
CA PRO A 28 13.66 -7.90 -11.29
C PRO A 28 12.51 -8.79 -11.77
N ASP A 29 12.32 -8.86 -13.09
CA ASP A 29 11.32 -9.72 -13.71
C ASP A 29 11.36 -11.15 -13.15
N GLY A 30 10.22 -11.64 -12.68
CA GLY A 30 10.08 -12.99 -12.14
C GLY A 30 10.66 -13.18 -10.73
N THR A 31 10.91 -12.10 -9.98
CA THR A 31 11.33 -12.18 -8.57
C THR A 31 10.30 -11.53 -7.64
N SER A 32 10.15 -12.10 -6.44
CA SER A 32 9.34 -11.53 -5.36
C SER A 32 10.06 -10.43 -4.58
N THR A 33 11.08 -9.79 -5.14
CA THR A 33 11.94 -8.86 -4.39
C THR A 33 11.30 -7.47 -4.34
N HIS A 34 10.43 -7.24 -3.35
CA HIS A 34 9.77 -5.96 -3.13
C HIS A 34 10.53 -5.06 -2.15
N SER A 35 10.45 -3.75 -2.37
CA SER A 35 11.07 -2.72 -1.52
C SER A 35 10.30 -2.51 -0.21
N LEU A 36 9.00 -2.87 -0.20
CA LEU A 36 8.11 -2.77 0.95
C LEU A 36 7.27 -4.04 1.08
N TRP A 37 7.08 -4.51 2.31
CA TRP A 37 6.17 -5.60 2.65
C TRP A 37 5.17 -5.11 3.69
N ILE A 38 3.88 -5.16 3.35
CA ILE A 38 2.77 -4.72 4.18
C ILE A 38 2.00 -5.96 4.63
N PRO A 39 1.75 -6.19 5.93
CA PRO A 39 0.89 -7.29 6.35
C PRO A 39 -0.49 -7.20 5.69
N GLU A 40 -1.02 -8.30 5.14
CA GLU A 40 -2.29 -8.34 4.39
C GLU A 40 -3.42 -7.61 5.14
N ARG A 41 -3.62 -7.91 6.44
CA ARG A 41 -4.72 -7.28 7.20
C ARG A 41 -4.51 -5.78 7.44
N ILE A 42 -3.28 -5.28 7.34
CA ILE A 42 -3.01 -3.83 7.37
C ILE A 42 -3.30 -3.21 6.01
N PHE A 43 -2.94 -3.87 4.91
CA PHE A 43 -3.28 -3.44 3.57
C PHE A 43 -4.80 -3.40 3.37
N ASP A 44 -5.51 -4.44 3.80
CA ASP A 44 -6.98 -4.50 3.80
C ASP A 44 -7.64 -3.31 4.50
N ARG A 45 -7.06 -2.81 5.60
CA ARG A 45 -7.58 -1.60 6.26
C ARG A 45 -7.54 -0.40 5.32
N MET A 46 -6.44 -0.23 4.58
CA MET A 46 -6.33 0.84 3.58
C MET A 46 -7.44 0.69 2.54
N LEU A 47 -7.65 -0.53 2.02
CA LEU A 47 -8.72 -0.81 1.06
C LEU A 47 -10.11 -0.51 1.62
N PHE A 48 -10.40 -0.94 2.85
CA PHE A 48 -11.71 -0.73 3.47
C PHE A 48 -11.98 0.74 3.77
N LEU A 49 -10.98 1.48 4.23
CA LEU A 49 -11.11 2.94 4.42
C LEU A 49 -11.35 3.63 3.08
N ALA A 50 -10.55 3.31 2.07
CA ALA A 50 -10.72 3.87 0.73
C ALA A 50 -12.10 3.57 0.14
N LYS A 51 -12.62 2.35 0.32
CA LYS A 51 -13.98 1.96 -0.08
C LYS A 51 -15.03 2.76 0.68
N ALA A 52 -14.85 2.98 1.98
CA ALA A 52 -15.80 3.75 2.81
C ALA A 52 -15.90 5.22 2.40
N TYR A 53 -14.85 5.78 1.80
CA TYR A 53 -14.82 7.15 1.29
C TYR A 53 -14.97 7.25 -0.23
N GLU A 54 -15.35 6.16 -0.90
CA GLU A 54 -15.59 6.14 -2.35
C GLU A 54 -14.40 6.65 -3.18
N LEU A 55 -13.18 6.29 -2.76
CA LEU A 55 -11.95 6.59 -3.50
C LEU A 55 -11.86 5.74 -4.78
N HIS A 56 -10.83 5.94 -5.60
CA HIS A 56 -10.76 5.38 -6.95
C HIS A 56 -9.68 4.31 -7.10
N VAL A 57 -8.41 4.65 -6.86
CA VAL A 57 -7.26 3.78 -7.17
C VAL A 57 -7.03 2.75 -6.06
N LEU A 58 -6.86 3.21 -4.83
CA LEU A 58 -6.62 2.37 -3.66
C LEU A 58 -7.67 1.27 -3.48
N PRO A 59 -9.00 1.51 -3.56
CA PRO A 59 -9.99 0.46 -3.34
C PRO A 59 -10.11 -0.53 -4.50
N ALA A 60 -9.52 -0.22 -5.66
CA ALA A 60 -9.49 -1.08 -6.84
C ALA A 60 -8.30 -2.05 -6.87
N LEU A 61 -7.35 -1.90 -5.94
CA LEU A 61 -6.21 -2.82 -5.83
C LEU A 61 -6.68 -4.21 -5.38
N ASP A 62 -6.16 -5.24 -6.03
CA ASP A 62 -6.35 -6.63 -5.65
C ASP A 62 -5.23 -7.08 -4.71
N PRO A 63 -5.50 -7.33 -3.41
CA PRO A 63 -4.48 -7.77 -2.45
C PRO A 63 -3.93 -9.17 -2.75
N TYR A 64 -4.61 -9.96 -3.59
CA TYR A 64 -4.22 -11.33 -3.96
C TYR A 64 -3.66 -11.42 -5.39
N GLY A 65 -3.74 -10.32 -6.13
CA GLY A 65 -3.38 -10.24 -7.53
C GLY A 65 -2.16 -9.36 -7.76
N LYS A 66 -1.75 -9.28 -9.01
CA LYS A 66 -0.72 -8.35 -9.46
C LYS A 66 -1.38 -7.06 -9.93
N ASN A 67 -1.01 -5.95 -9.29
CA ASN A 67 -1.43 -4.61 -9.67
C ASN A 67 -0.24 -3.87 -10.27
N GLU A 68 -0.47 -3.23 -11.42
CA GLU A 68 0.54 -2.43 -12.10
C GLU A 68 0.00 -1.02 -12.33
N LEU A 69 0.47 -0.06 -11.54
CA LEU A 69 0.00 1.31 -11.60
C LEU A 69 0.94 2.11 -12.49
N THR A 70 0.37 2.82 -13.44
CA THR A 70 1.06 3.86 -14.22
C THR A 70 1.46 5.04 -13.33
N PRO A 71 2.40 5.91 -13.77
CA PRO A 71 2.76 7.12 -13.01
C PRO A 71 1.56 8.00 -12.63
N LEU A 72 0.57 8.13 -13.54
CA LEU A 72 -0.65 8.91 -13.26
C LEU A 72 -1.54 8.25 -12.19
N GLN A 73 -1.64 6.93 -12.19
CA GLN A 73 -2.37 6.20 -11.14
C GLN A 73 -1.61 6.28 -9.80
N ALA A 74 -0.28 6.29 -9.83
CA ALA A 74 0.54 6.51 -8.64
C ALA A 74 0.33 7.91 -8.06
N GLU A 75 0.22 8.96 -8.89
CA GLU A 75 -0.15 10.31 -8.44
C GLU A 75 -1.51 10.32 -7.71
N THR A 76 -2.52 9.68 -8.31
CA THR A 76 -3.84 9.57 -7.67
C THR A 76 -3.78 8.78 -6.35
N LEU A 77 -2.97 7.71 -6.31
CA LEU A 77 -2.77 6.92 -5.09
C LEU A 77 -2.13 7.74 -3.96
N ILE A 78 -1.20 8.66 -4.28
CA ILE A 78 -0.58 9.56 -3.29
C ILE A 78 -1.66 10.44 -2.64
N ASP A 79 -2.51 11.07 -3.46
CA ASP A 79 -3.58 11.94 -2.95
C ASP A 79 -4.57 11.18 -2.08
N GLU A 80 -4.94 9.96 -2.47
CA GLU A 80 -5.83 9.08 -1.71
C GLU A 80 -5.23 8.64 -0.37
N LEU A 81 -3.95 8.25 -0.35
CA LEU A 81 -3.26 7.87 0.87
C LEU A 81 -3.06 9.07 1.82
N ALA A 82 -2.81 10.26 1.27
CA ALA A 82 -2.74 11.50 2.06
C ALA A 82 -4.08 11.80 2.73
N PHE A 83 -5.18 11.72 1.97
CA PHE A 83 -6.53 11.90 2.52
C PHE A 83 -6.84 10.91 3.65
N VAL A 84 -6.57 9.61 3.44
CA VAL A 84 -6.79 8.59 4.48
C VAL A 84 -5.89 8.84 5.70
N GLY A 85 -4.65 9.27 5.48
CA GLY A 85 -3.70 9.63 6.54
C GLY A 85 -4.20 10.76 7.44
N ASP A 86 -4.85 11.78 6.88
CA ASP A 86 -5.33 12.95 7.63
C ASP A 86 -6.48 12.64 8.59
N ILE A 87 -7.26 11.59 8.32
CA ILE A 87 -8.47 11.24 9.09
C ILE A 87 -8.25 10.10 10.09
N VAL A 88 -7.20 9.29 9.91
CA VAL A 88 -6.94 8.09 10.70
C VAL A 88 -6.04 8.40 11.91
N LYS A 89 -6.38 7.82 13.06
CA LYS A 89 -5.52 7.80 14.28
C LYS A 89 -5.00 6.39 14.55
N ASP A 90 -4.21 5.88 13.63
CA ASP A 90 -3.56 4.56 13.67
C ASP A 90 -2.12 4.72 13.17
N ASP A 91 -1.18 4.85 14.10
CA ASP A 91 0.23 5.11 13.78
C ASP A 91 0.88 3.97 12.99
N LEU A 92 0.43 2.73 13.23
CA LEU A 92 0.91 1.56 12.50
C LEU A 92 0.48 1.65 11.03
N LEU A 93 -0.81 1.89 10.79
CA LEU A 93 -1.33 2.06 9.44
C LEU A 93 -0.68 3.26 8.73
N ALA A 94 -0.56 4.40 9.42
CA ALA A 94 0.09 5.60 8.88
C ALA A 94 1.57 5.37 8.53
N SER A 95 2.28 4.51 9.25
CA SER A 95 3.67 4.16 8.92
C SER A 95 3.80 3.41 7.59
N TYR A 96 2.87 2.51 7.28
CA TYR A 96 2.86 1.79 6.01
C TYR A 96 2.35 2.67 4.86
N MET A 97 1.34 3.51 5.10
CA MET A 97 0.86 4.47 4.09
C MET A 97 1.99 5.42 3.66
N ARG A 98 2.79 5.94 4.59
CA ARG A 98 3.94 6.80 4.26
C ARG A 98 4.97 6.10 3.38
N GLN A 99 5.32 4.86 3.70
CA GLN A 99 6.27 4.08 2.88
C GLN A 99 5.71 3.78 1.48
N LEU A 100 4.39 3.52 1.38
CA LEU A 100 3.74 3.32 0.09
C LEU A 100 3.69 4.63 -0.72
N VAL A 101 3.44 5.77 -0.07
CA VAL A 101 3.53 7.11 -0.69
C VAL A 101 4.93 7.35 -1.24
N GLU A 102 5.99 7.02 -0.50
CA GLU A 102 7.37 7.17 -0.99
C GLU A 102 7.61 6.37 -2.28
N LEU A 103 7.10 5.15 -2.38
CA LEU A 103 7.19 4.34 -3.60
C LEU A 103 6.35 4.92 -4.75
N ALA A 104 5.12 5.37 -4.45
CA ALA A 104 4.23 5.97 -5.43
C ALA A 104 4.81 7.28 -5.99
N GLU A 105 5.37 8.14 -5.14
CA GLU A 105 6.06 9.36 -5.53
C GLU A 105 7.25 9.09 -6.45
N ARG A 106 8.00 8.02 -6.18
CA ARG A 106 9.11 7.62 -7.03
C ARG A 106 8.62 7.20 -8.41
N CYS A 107 7.59 6.36 -8.48
CA CYS A 107 6.95 5.96 -9.74
C CYS A 107 6.38 7.18 -10.52
N ALA A 108 5.71 8.10 -9.82
CA ALA A 108 5.13 9.30 -10.42
C ALA A 108 6.19 10.22 -11.07
N ARG A 109 7.38 10.32 -10.46
CA ARG A 109 8.50 11.15 -10.96
C ARG A 109 9.31 10.48 -12.08
N SER A 110 9.08 9.21 -12.35
CA SER A 110 9.88 8.42 -13.29
C SER A 110 9.42 8.51 -14.74
N PRO A 111 10.21 8.02 -15.71
CA PRO A 111 9.81 7.94 -17.12
C PRO A 111 8.51 7.14 -17.31
N ARG A 112 7.78 7.42 -18.40
CA ARG A 112 6.42 6.90 -18.66
C ARG A 112 6.26 5.37 -18.62
N ASP A 113 7.35 4.62 -18.73
CA ASP A 113 7.34 3.16 -18.80
C ASP A 113 7.47 2.48 -17.43
N GLU A 114 7.81 3.23 -16.37
CA GLU A 114 7.91 2.66 -15.03
C GLU A 114 6.50 2.39 -14.43
N ARG A 115 6.40 1.36 -13.59
CA ARG A 115 5.16 0.97 -12.90
C ARG A 115 5.41 0.85 -11.41
N LEU A 116 4.41 1.24 -10.61
CA LEU A 116 4.33 0.82 -9.22
C LEU A 116 3.65 -0.55 -9.20
N LEU A 117 4.40 -1.55 -8.74
CA LEU A 117 3.95 -2.92 -8.59
C LEU A 117 3.44 -3.12 -7.16
N ILE A 118 2.24 -3.68 -7.03
CA ILE A 118 1.66 -4.10 -5.75
C ILE A 118 1.10 -5.51 -5.94
N GLU A 119 1.61 -6.49 -5.20
CA GLU A 119 1.31 -7.90 -5.40
C GLU A 119 1.15 -8.65 -4.08
N GLY A 120 0.13 -9.50 -3.99
CA GLY A 120 -0.02 -10.46 -2.89
C GLY A 120 1.01 -11.58 -2.97
N ALA A 121 1.62 -11.95 -1.84
CA ALA A 121 2.55 -13.09 -1.75
C ALA A 121 1.85 -14.46 -1.89
#